data_AF-A0AAV9I3I1-F1
#
_entry.id   AF-A0AAV9I3I1-F1
#
_cell.length_a   1.000
_cell.length_b   1.000
_cell.length_c   1.000
_cell.angle_alpha   90.00
_cell.angle_beta   90.00
_cell.angle_gamma   90.00
#
_symmetry.space_group_name_H-M   'P 1'
#
loop_
_entity.id
_entity.type
_entity.pdbx_description
1 polymer ?
#
loop_
_entity_poly.entity_id
_entity_poly.type
_entity_poly.pdbx_seq_one_letter_code
_entity_poly.pdbx_strand_id
1 'polypeptide(L)'
;MQKLFERVETVPVNPYISLKRYLYTVQQAFIHARQYQREGNYEREALLLLRIATLVQKTISKHPNYNKIESANIVKEFRLHAQLAIKRLEEIKPLIDAKQNNCEDSQPANSVKDKSAPESESLNAGISTHSLSATKARTVQIHEDMLYVFESAARKNTKNNKETCGILAGVLKQRILVVTSLIIPKQTGKSDSCEMLNEEELFELQDRKSLMTLGWIHTHPQHPCFLSSVDVHTHASFQWILPESIAIVVAPTDKQRIGIFSLTHPGGLEYILQCQQRGHHPHPERVPKGYPGEGKPFYENCTHVELIRDDSIRFEVSFGKRSKLCPVRKHRVTNAVYCLFYHNIR
;
A
#
# COMPACT_ATOMS: atom_id res chain seq x y z
N MET A 1 -22.87 9.88 -0.91
CA MET A 1 -22.07 9.04 -1.83
C MET A 1 -21.26 9.82 -2.88
N GLN A 2 -21.85 10.71 -3.70
CA GLN A 2 -21.19 11.35 -4.86
C GLN A 2 -19.80 11.98 -4.57
N LYS A 3 -19.68 12.75 -3.48
CA LYS A 3 -18.41 13.36 -3.01
C LYS A 3 -17.25 12.34 -2.82
N LEU A 4 -17.53 11.04 -2.65
CA LEU A 4 -16.52 9.98 -2.57
C LEU A 4 -16.07 9.48 -3.94
N PHE A 5 -16.94 9.52 -4.95
CA PHE A 5 -16.60 9.13 -6.32
C PHE A 5 -15.63 10.13 -6.96
N GLU A 6 -15.79 11.43 -6.66
CA GLU A 6 -14.90 12.51 -7.10
C GLU A 6 -13.47 12.37 -6.52
N ARG A 7 -13.31 11.62 -5.42
CA ARG A 7 -12.01 11.31 -4.79
C ARG A 7 -11.34 10.04 -5.35
N VAL A 8 -11.93 9.39 -6.36
CA VAL A 8 -11.37 8.17 -6.97
C VAL A 8 -10.49 8.53 -8.16
N GLU A 9 -9.17 8.49 -7.95
CA GLU A 9 -8.18 8.61 -9.02
C GLU A 9 -8.38 7.54 -10.11
N THR A 10 -8.42 7.97 -11.37
CA THR A 10 -8.41 7.07 -12.52
C THR A 10 -6.98 6.74 -12.92
N VAL A 11 -6.57 5.49 -12.69
CA VAL A 11 -5.26 4.98 -13.11
C VAL A 11 -5.31 4.59 -14.60
N PRO A 12 -4.40 5.08 -15.46
CA PRO A 12 -4.32 4.66 -16.86
C PRO A 12 -3.92 3.20 -16.97
N VAL A 13 -4.30 2.54 -18.05
CA VAL A 13 -3.92 1.14 -18.26
C VAL A 13 -2.45 1.06 -18.63
N ASN A 14 -1.64 0.44 -17.77
CA ASN A 14 -0.28 0.05 -18.09
C ASN A 14 -0.32 -1.39 -18.66
N PRO A 15 0.01 -1.60 -19.95
CA PRO A 15 -0.08 -2.91 -20.61
C PRO A 15 1.08 -3.87 -20.30
N TYR A 16 2.07 -3.43 -19.51
CA TYR A 16 3.19 -4.27 -19.04
C TYR A 16 2.91 -4.89 -17.67
N ILE A 17 1.98 -4.33 -16.90
CA ILE A 17 1.48 -4.94 -15.66
C ILE A 17 0.56 -6.09 -16.03
N SER A 18 0.94 -7.32 -15.68
CA SER A 18 0.17 -8.50 -16.01
C SER A 18 -1.24 -8.47 -15.40
N LEU A 19 -2.22 -9.09 -16.05
CA LEU A 19 -3.57 -9.22 -15.50
C LEU A 19 -3.59 -9.95 -14.15
N LYS A 20 -2.63 -10.86 -13.89
CA LYS A 20 -2.45 -11.49 -12.57
C LYS A 20 -2.07 -10.46 -11.50
N ARG A 21 -1.18 -9.52 -11.82
CA ARG A 21 -0.75 -8.45 -10.90
C ARG A 21 -1.88 -7.47 -10.61
N TYR A 22 -2.65 -7.07 -11.63
CA TYR A 22 -3.89 -6.29 -11.42
C TYR A 22 -4.92 -7.05 -10.57
N LEU A 23 -5.06 -8.37 -10.73
CA LEU A 23 -5.97 -9.18 -9.92
C LEU A 23 -5.54 -9.19 -8.45
N TYR A 24 -4.24 -9.36 -8.18
CA TYR A 24 -3.70 -9.25 -6.82
C TYR A 24 -4.01 -7.87 -6.21
N THR A 25 -3.84 -6.76 -6.95
CA THR A 25 -4.20 -5.40 -6.48
C THR A 25 -5.69 -5.31 -6.11
N VAL A 26 -6.60 -5.82 -6.96
CA VAL A 26 -8.05 -5.83 -6.70
C VAL A 26 -8.39 -6.68 -5.46
N GLN A 27 -7.80 -7.87 -5.36
CA GLN A 27 -7.96 -8.79 -4.24
C GLN A 27 -7.49 -8.18 -2.91
N GLN A 28 -6.32 -7.52 -2.90
CA GLN A 28 -5.81 -6.81 -1.72
C GLN A 28 -6.71 -5.64 -1.33
N ALA A 29 -7.17 -4.82 -2.28
CA ALA A 29 -8.13 -3.76 -2.01
C ALA A 29 -9.42 -4.29 -1.37
N PHE A 30 -9.88 -5.50 -1.75
CA PHE A 30 -11.06 -6.14 -1.16
C PHE A 30 -10.81 -6.71 0.25
N ILE A 31 -9.60 -7.21 0.55
CA ILE A 31 -9.18 -7.52 1.93
C ILE A 31 -9.24 -6.26 2.80
N HIS A 32 -8.69 -5.15 2.32
CA HIS A 32 -8.66 -3.88 3.06
C HIS A 32 -10.08 -3.32 3.27
N ALA A 33 -10.96 -3.36 2.27
CA ALA A 33 -12.35 -2.94 2.40
C ALA A 33 -13.10 -3.72 3.51
N ARG A 34 -12.94 -5.05 3.57
CA ARG A 34 -13.52 -5.88 4.65
C ARG A 34 -12.94 -5.57 6.03
N GLN A 35 -11.71 -5.06 6.14
CA GLN A 35 -11.19 -4.61 7.44
C GLN A 35 -11.80 -3.26 7.86
N TYR A 36 -11.99 -2.32 6.94
CA TYR A 36 -12.71 -1.07 7.25
C TYR A 36 -14.18 -1.32 7.61
N GLN A 37 -14.82 -2.29 6.96
CA GLN A 37 -16.17 -2.76 7.32
C GLN A 37 -16.24 -3.19 8.79
N ARG A 38 -15.25 -3.97 9.27
CA ARG A 38 -15.15 -4.43 10.66
C ARG A 38 -14.90 -3.30 11.66
N GLU A 39 -14.21 -2.23 11.25
CA GLU A 39 -14.07 -1.01 12.06
C GLU A 39 -15.28 -0.06 11.97
N GLY A 40 -16.30 -0.34 11.14
CA GLY A 40 -17.40 0.59 10.88
C GLY A 40 -16.98 1.84 10.09
N ASN A 41 -15.82 1.81 9.41
CA ASN A 41 -15.30 2.91 8.61
C ASN A 41 -15.84 2.86 7.17
N TYR A 42 -17.16 3.06 7.05
CA TYR A 42 -17.87 2.99 5.76
C TYR A 42 -17.33 3.95 4.69
N GLU A 43 -16.70 5.07 5.07
CA GLU A 43 -16.10 6.02 4.13
C GLU A 43 -14.88 5.40 3.41
N ARG A 44 -13.95 4.80 4.16
CA ARG A 44 -12.76 4.14 3.60
C ARG A 44 -13.12 2.81 2.93
N GLU A 45 -14.11 2.10 3.44
CA GLU A 45 -14.71 0.94 2.76
C GLU A 45 -15.24 1.36 1.39
N ALA A 46 -16.13 2.36 1.30
CA ALA A 46 -16.69 2.85 0.04
C ALA A 46 -15.62 3.33 -0.94
N LEU A 47 -14.61 4.09 -0.48
CA LEU A 47 -13.54 4.58 -1.34
C LEU A 47 -12.78 3.43 -2.02
N LEU A 48 -12.48 2.35 -1.29
CA LEU A 48 -11.83 1.17 -1.85
C LEU A 48 -12.74 0.39 -2.81
N LEU A 49 -14.03 0.23 -2.49
CA LEU A 49 -14.97 -0.46 -3.37
C LEU A 49 -15.19 0.31 -4.69
N LEU A 50 -15.27 1.65 -4.62
CA LEU A 50 -15.32 2.52 -5.81
C LEU A 50 -14.02 2.46 -6.61
N ARG A 51 -12.85 2.43 -5.95
CA ARG A 51 -11.55 2.20 -6.59
C ARG A 51 -11.51 0.86 -7.34
N ILE A 52 -12.00 -0.23 -6.74
CA ILE A 52 -12.09 -1.56 -7.39
C ILE A 52 -13.00 -1.50 -8.63
N ALA A 53 -14.23 -1.01 -8.49
CA ALA A 53 -15.18 -0.93 -9.60
C ALA A 53 -14.64 -0.06 -10.76
N THR A 54 -14.03 1.08 -10.42
CA THR A 54 -13.43 2.01 -11.40
C THR A 54 -12.22 1.41 -12.09
N LEU A 55 -11.32 0.73 -11.36
CA LEU A 55 -10.14 0.07 -11.93
C LEU A 55 -10.55 -1.05 -12.91
N VAL A 56 -11.54 -1.88 -12.53
CA VAL A 56 -12.04 -2.95 -13.41
C VAL A 56 -12.70 -2.36 -14.66
N GLN A 57 -13.56 -1.35 -14.51
CA GLN A 57 -14.35 -0.78 -15.61
C GLN A 57 -13.55 0.14 -16.55
N LYS A 58 -12.68 1.02 -16.03
CA LYS A 58 -12.02 2.06 -16.81
C LYS A 58 -10.57 1.74 -17.22
N THR A 59 -9.92 0.82 -16.50
CA THR A 59 -8.49 0.50 -16.67
C THR A 59 -8.30 -0.92 -17.20
N ILE A 60 -8.71 -1.94 -16.44
CA ILE A 60 -8.46 -3.35 -16.77
C ILE A 60 -9.21 -3.79 -18.03
N SER A 61 -10.43 -3.28 -18.25
CA SER A 61 -11.21 -3.51 -19.48
C SER A 61 -10.50 -3.12 -20.77
N LYS A 62 -9.55 -2.18 -20.70
CA LYS A 62 -8.74 -1.67 -21.82
C LYS A 62 -7.40 -2.39 -21.98
N HIS A 63 -7.09 -3.35 -21.11
CA HIS A 63 -5.81 -4.04 -21.12
C HIS A 63 -5.69 -4.97 -22.35
N PRO A 64 -4.56 -5.00 -23.09
CA PRO A 64 -4.44 -5.75 -24.36
C PRO A 64 -4.75 -7.26 -24.26
N ASN A 65 -4.54 -7.85 -23.08
CA ASN A 65 -4.85 -9.27 -22.84
C ASN A 65 -6.29 -9.52 -22.34
N TYR A 66 -7.10 -8.49 -22.06
CA TYR A 66 -8.42 -8.65 -21.42
C TYR A 66 -9.40 -9.49 -22.26
N ASN A 67 -9.39 -9.35 -23.58
CA ASN A 67 -10.28 -10.11 -24.47
C ASN A 67 -9.68 -11.44 -24.97
N LYS A 68 -8.53 -11.89 -24.43
CA LYS A 68 -7.90 -13.17 -24.84
C LYS A 68 -8.53 -14.35 -24.10
N ILE A 69 -8.72 -15.46 -24.81
CA ILE A 69 -9.30 -16.72 -24.28
C ILE A 69 -8.53 -17.20 -23.04
N GLU A 70 -7.19 -17.17 -23.09
CA GLU A 70 -6.29 -17.51 -21.98
C GLU A 70 -6.55 -16.71 -20.69
N SER A 71 -7.09 -15.50 -20.81
CA SER A 71 -7.37 -14.60 -19.68
C SER A 71 -8.81 -14.72 -19.15
N ALA A 72 -9.66 -15.57 -19.74
CA ALA A 72 -11.08 -15.68 -19.40
C ALA A 72 -11.34 -15.93 -17.90
N ASN A 73 -10.54 -16.80 -17.26
CA ASN A 73 -10.66 -17.08 -15.82
C ASN A 73 -10.31 -15.84 -14.96
N ILE A 74 -9.21 -15.15 -15.28
CA ILE A 74 -8.80 -13.92 -14.57
C ILE A 74 -9.84 -12.81 -14.77
N VAL A 75 -10.43 -12.72 -15.96
CA VAL A 75 -11.50 -11.75 -16.27
C VAL A 75 -12.81 -12.07 -15.56
N LYS A 76 -13.13 -13.36 -15.36
CA LYS A 76 -14.24 -13.78 -14.51
C LYS A 76 -14.03 -13.31 -13.06
N GLU A 77 -12.83 -13.48 -12.52
CA GLU A 77 -12.48 -13.00 -11.17
C GLU A 77 -12.59 -11.48 -11.04
N PHE A 78 -12.11 -10.70 -12.01
CA PHE A 78 -12.30 -9.25 -12.01
C PHE A 78 -13.78 -8.84 -11.99
N ARG A 79 -14.61 -9.50 -12.80
CA ARG A 79 -16.06 -9.23 -12.85
C ARG A 79 -16.74 -9.59 -11.53
N LEU A 80 -16.36 -10.71 -10.91
CA LEU A 80 -16.85 -11.11 -9.60
C LEU A 80 -16.53 -10.07 -8.52
N HIS A 81 -15.27 -9.64 -8.42
CA HIS A 81 -14.86 -8.63 -7.43
C HIS A 81 -15.54 -7.27 -7.67
N ALA A 82 -15.72 -6.85 -8.92
CA ALA A 82 -16.47 -5.64 -9.24
C ALA A 82 -17.97 -5.74 -8.89
N GLN A 83 -18.61 -6.88 -9.17
CA GLN A 83 -20.01 -7.12 -8.79
C GLN A 83 -20.20 -7.13 -7.27
N LEU A 84 -19.32 -7.81 -6.53
CA LEU A 84 -19.32 -7.80 -5.07
C LEU A 84 -19.10 -6.39 -4.51
N ALA A 85 -18.21 -5.60 -5.12
CA ALA A 85 -17.97 -4.21 -4.71
C ALA A 85 -19.18 -3.29 -4.96
N ILE A 86 -19.83 -3.41 -6.12
CA ILE A 86 -21.05 -2.64 -6.45
C ILE A 86 -22.19 -3.00 -5.51
N LYS A 87 -22.47 -4.31 -5.32
CA LYS A 87 -23.48 -4.76 -4.36
C LYS A 87 -23.22 -4.20 -2.95
N ARG A 88 -21.96 -4.26 -2.50
CA ARG A 88 -21.60 -3.75 -1.17
C ARG A 88 -21.71 -2.22 -1.07
N LEU A 89 -21.46 -1.49 -2.16
CA LEU A 89 -21.68 -0.04 -2.24
C LEU A 89 -23.17 0.34 -2.11
N GLU A 90 -24.06 -0.45 -2.69
CA GLU A 90 -25.51 -0.27 -2.55
C GLU A 90 -25.96 -0.46 -1.09
N GLU A 91 -25.44 -1.50 -0.41
CA GLU A 91 -25.70 -1.76 1.01
C GLU A 91 -25.24 -0.64 1.94
N ILE A 92 -24.07 -0.03 1.70
CA ILE A 92 -23.51 1.03 2.58
C ILE A 92 -23.94 2.45 2.21
N LYS A 93 -24.53 2.66 1.01
CA LYS A 93 -25.03 3.97 0.58
C LYS A 93 -25.94 4.66 1.62
N PRO A 94 -27.02 4.05 2.14
CA PRO A 94 -27.87 4.69 3.14
C PRO A 94 -27.13 5.02 4.44
N LEU A 95 -26.16 4.20 4.85
CA LEU A 95 -25.37 4.41 6.07
C LEU A 95 -24.45 5.64 5.95
N ILE A 96 -23.88 5.87 4.77
CA ILE A 96 -23.03 7.02 4.49
C ILE A 96 -23.88 8.29 4.38
N ASP A 97 -24.96 8.25 3.62
CA ASP A 97 -25.80 9.42 3.38
C ASP A 97 -26.49 9.88 4.70
N ALA A 98 -26.95 8.96 5.56
CA ALA A 98 -27.47 9.29 6.90
C ALA A 98 -26.41 9.94 7.83
N LYS A 99 -25.15 9.51 7.74
CA LYS A 99 -24.05 10.07 8.54
C LYS A 99 -23.65 11.48 8.07
N GLN A 100 -23.89 11.82 6.80
CA GLN A 100 -23.65 13.17 6.28
C GLN A 100 -24.74 14.12 6.77
N ASN A 101 -26.02 13.74 6.68
CA ASN A 101 -27.14 14.57 7.13
C ASN A 101 -27.07 14.90 8.64
N ASN A 102 -26.82 13.90 9.49
CA ASN A 102 -26.67 14.11 10.95
C ASN A 102 -25.49 15.04 11.33
N CYS A 103 -24.53 15.26 10.42
CA CYS A 103 -23.41 16.16 10.64
C CYS A 103 -23.73 17.61 10.22
N GLU A 104 -24.71 17.82 9.34
CA GLU A 104 -25.15 19.15 8.89
C GLU A 104 -26.15 19.78 9.89
N ASP A 105 -26.98 18.97 10.57
CA ASP A 105 -27.89 19.40 11.66
C ASP A 105 -27.17 19.81 12.98
N SER A 106 -25.84 19.68 13.05
CA SER A 106 -25.04 19.95 14.26
C SER A 106 -24.36 21.33 14.30
N GLN A 107 -24.65 22.23 13.36
CA GLN A 107 -24.17 23.63 13.44
C GLN A 107 -25.04 24.44 14.41
N PRO A 108 -24.48 25.00 15.50
CA PRO A 108 -25.26 25.84 16.42
C PRO A 108 -25.61 27.16 15.74
N ALA A 109 -26.86 27.29 15.31
CA ALA A 109 -27.42 28.58 14.97
C ALA A 109 -27.49 29.45 16.24
N ASN A 110 -26.62 30.45 16.35
CA ASN A 110 -27.04 31.72 16.94
C ASN A 110 -26.23 32.91 16.45
N SER A 111 -26.98 33.97 16.16
CA SER A 111 -26.48 35.23 15.63
C SER A 111 -26.19 36.21 16.75
N VAL A 112 -25.12 36.99 16.61
CA VAL A 112 -25.07 38.39 17.07
C VAL A 112 -24.46 39.22 15.94
N LYS A 113 -25.11 40.34 15.62
CA LYS A 113 -24.65 41.31 14.62
C LYS A 113 -23.63 42.23 15.27
N ASP A 114 -22.62 42.66 14.51
CA ASP A 114 -22.26 44.08 14.54
C ASP A 114 -21.75 44.58 13.18
N LYS A 115 -21.81 45.90 12.96
CA LYS A 115 -21.63 46.55 11.65
C LYS A 115 -20.41 47.49 11.60
N SER A 116 -19.55 47.32 10.60
CA SER A 116 -18.92 48.44 9.85
C SER A 116 -18.08 47.96 8.64
N ALA A 117 -18.34 48.51 7.46
CA ALA A 117 -17.53 48.48 6.23
C ALA A 117 -16.96 49.91 5.97
N PRO A 118 -16.27 50.31 4.86
CA PRO A 118 -15.94 49.64 3.58
C PRO A 118 -14.42 49.77 3.16
N GLU A 119 -13.86 49.37 2.01
CA GLU A 119 -14.10 48.36 0.94
C GLU A 119 -12.79 48.13 0.11
N SER A 120 -12.87 47.46 -1.04
CA SER A 120 -11.87 47.19 -2.12
C SER A 120 -10.92 45.99 -1.92
N GLU A 121 -10.68 45.12 -2.92
CA GLU A 121 -11.32 44.94 -4.24
C GLU A 121 -11.32 43.45 -4.65
N SER A 122 -12.09 43.13 -5.69
CA SER A 122 -12.30 41.80 -6.29
C SER A 122 -11.06 41.26 -7.05
N LEU A 123 -10.93 40.02 -7.56
CA LEU A 123 -11.77 38.81 -7.68
C LEU A 123 -10.82 37.65 -8.09
N ASN A 124 -10.99 36.44 -7.57
CA ASN A 124 -11.17 35.24 -8.43
C ASN A 124 -11.32 33.93 -7.63
N ALA A 125 -12.38 33.20 -7.97
CA ALA A 125 -12.68 31.90 -7.39
C ALA A 125 -11.76 30.81 -7.99
N GLY A 126 -10.69 30.48 -7.26
CA GLY A 126 -9.92 29.25 -7.49
C GLY A 126 -10.65 28.05 -6.90
N ILE A 127 -11.10 27.13 -7.74
CA ILE A 127 -11.79 25.88 -7.37
C ILE A 127 -11.06 25.18 -6.21
N SER A 128 -11.74 25.06 -5.06
CA SER A 128 -11.22 24.33 -3.92
C SER A 128 -11.15 22.85 -4.26
N THR A 129 -9.97 22.40 -4.72
CA THR A 129 -9.65 20.98 -4.78
C THR A 129 -9.69 20.43 -3.36
N HIS A 130 -10.81 19.79 -3.00
CA HIS A 130 -10.90 18.95 -1.82
C HIS A 130 -10.06 17.69 -2.03
N SER A 131 -8.73 17.90 -1.97
CA SER A 131 -7.74 16.91 -1.60
C SER A 131 -8.27 16.09 -0.42
N LEU A 132 -7.81 14.85 -0.31
CA LEU A 132 -8.04 14.00 0.86
C LEU A 132 -7.76 14.82 2.12
N SER A 133 -8.84 15.26 2.78
CA SER A 133 -8.79 16.12 3.97
C SER A 133 -7.75 15.55 4.92
N ALA A 134 -6.91 16.43 5.49
CA ALA A 134 -5.66 16.12 6.19
C ALA A 134 -5.87 15.34 7.51
N THR A 135 -6.48 14.15 7.41
CA THR A 135 -6.47 13.13 8.44
C THR A 135 -5.05 12.61 8.52
N LYS A 136 -4.35 13.02 9.59
CA LYS A 136 -3.00 12.53 9.94
C LYS A 136 -2.91 11.03 9.66
N ALA A 137 -1.88 10.62 8.91
CA ALA A 137 -1.62 9.23 8.61
C ALA A 137 -1.63 8.40 9.90
N ARG A 138 -2.31 7.25 9.88
CA ARG A 138 -2.29 6.31 11.01
C ARG A 138 -0.88 5.78 11.22
N THR A 139 -0.51 5.64 12.48
CA THR A 139 0.70 4.92 12.88
C THR A 139 0.70 3.50 12.31
N VAL A 140 1.82 3.13 11.67
CA VAL A 140 2.20 1.74 11.37
C VAL A 140 3.21 1.27 12.43
N GLN A 141 2.85 0.25 13.21
CA GLN A 141 3.72 -0.34 14.23
C GLN A 141 4.41 -1.60 13.72
N ILE A 142 5.72 -1.70 13.93
CA ILE A 142 6.56 -2.82 13.47
C ILE A 142 7.52 -3.23 14.57
N HIS A 143 7.55 -4.53 14.89
CA HIS A 143 8.55 -5.06 15.82
C HIS A 143 9.95 -5.02 15.21
N GLU A 144 10.94 -4.45 15.91
CA GLU A 144 12.31 -4.28 15.38
C GLU A 144 12.95 -5.61 14.96
N ASP A 145 12.80 -6.67 15.77
CA ASP A 145 13.23 -8.04 15.43
C ASP A 145 12.74 -8.53 14.07
N MET A 146 11.63 -8.01 13.52
CA MET A 146 11.17 -8.36 12.18
C MET A 146 12.19 -7.97 11.10
N LEU A 147 12.88 -6.84 11.28
CA LEU A 147 13.92 -6.35 10.36
C LEU A 147 15.16 -7.26 10.42
N TYR A 148 15.60 -7.62 11.63
CA TYR A 148 16.72 -8.54 11.85
C TYR A 148 16.43 -9.96 11.34
N VAL A 149 15.21 -10.46 11.55
CA VAL A 149 14.76 -11.76 11.05
C VAL A 149 14.66 -11.76 9.52
N PHE A 150 14.22 -10.66 8.91
CA PHE A 150 14.25 -10.49 7.46
C PHE A 150 15.69 -10.49 6.91
N GLU A 151 16.60 -9.67 7.47
CA GLU A 151 18.01 -9.62 7.07
C GLU A 151 18.66 -11.02 7.19
N SER A 152 18.37 -11.76 8.26
CA SER A 152 18.85 -13.13 8.45
C SER A 152 18.29 -14.12 7.41
N ALA A 153 17.05 -13.95 6.95
CA ALA A 153 16.44 -14.78 5.92
C ALA A 153 17.00 -14.46 4.52
N ALA A 154 17.17 -13.16 4.20
CA ALA A 154 17.72 -12.69 2.94
C ALA A 154 19.23 -12.95 2.78
N ARG A 155 19.97 -13.04 3.91
CA ARG A 155 21.44 -13.17 4.00
C ARG A 155 22.14 -14.03 2.93
N LYS A 156 21.55 -15.18 2.54
CA LYS A 156 22.12 -16.06 1.49
C LYS A 156 22.07 -15.39 0.11
N ASN A 157 20.97 -14.72 -0.23
CA ASN A 157 20.81 -14.01 -1.49
C ASN A 157 21.66 -12.74 -1.48
N THR A 158 21.63 -11.98 -0.39
CA THR A 158 22.43 -10.75 -0.21
C THR A 158 23.93 -11.02 -0.40
N LYS A 159 24.48 -12.10 0.17
CA LYS A 159 25.88 -12.51 -0.05
C LYS A 159 26.22 -12.86 -1.50
N ASN A 160 25.24 -13.26 -2.30
CA ASN A 160 25.40 -13.60 -3.73
C ASN A 160 24.99 -12.44 -4.66
N ASN A 161 24.94 -11.21 -4.14
CA ASN A 161 24.45 -10.02 -4.83
C ASN A 161 23.06 -10.22 -5.48
N LYS A 162 22.13 -10.82 -4.72
CA LYS A 162 20.73 -10.97 -5.10
C LYS A 162 19.83 -10.29 -4.09
N GLU A 163 18.90 -9.50 -4.58
CA GLU A 163 17.82 -8.93 -3.81
C GLU A 163 16.88 -10.02 -3.27
N THR A 164 16.13 -9.66 -2.24
CA THR A 164 15.05 -10.46 -1.66
C THR A 164 14.01 -9.50 -1.13
N CYS A 165 12.72 -9.82 -1.29
CA CYS A 165 11.60 -9.08 -0.72
C CYS A 165 10.76 -9.92 0.25
N GLY A 166 9.99 -9.22 1.07
CA GLY A 166 8.94 -9.76 1.91
C GLY A 166 7.77 -8.77 2.01
N ILE A 167 6.57 -9.29 2.27
CA ILE A 167 5.37 -8.50 2.52
C ILE A 167 5.21 -8.32 4.02
N LEU A 168 4.99 -7.06 4.42
CA LEU A 168 4.62 -6.67 5.77
C LEU A 168 3.11 -6.75 5.87
N ALA A 169 2.61 -7.84 6.44
CA ALA A 169 1.19 -8.12 6.57
C ALA A 169 0.72 -7.97 8.02
N GLY A 170 -0.50 -7.51 8.22
CA GLY A 170 -0.96 -7.11 9.55
C GLY A 170 -2.43 -6.82 9.66
N VAL A 171 -2.80 -6.19 10.78
CA VAL A 171 -4.18 -5.88 11.15
C VAL A 171 -4.33 -4.45 11.61
N LEU A 172 -5.48 -3.87 11.29
CA LEU A 172 -5.91 -2.57 11.80
C LEU A 172 -6.66 -2.78 13.12
N LYS A 173 -6.18 -2.15 14.19
CA LYS A 173 -6.75 -2.19 15.55
C LYS A 173 -6.80 -0.79 16.13
N GLN A 174 -7.98 -0.31 16.54
CA GLN A 174 -8.14 0.99 17.21
C GLN A 174 -7.46 2.14 16.44
N ARG A 175 -7.59 2.14 15.11
CA ARG A 175 -6.90 3.06 14.17
C ARG A 175 -5.37 2.90 14.05
N ILE A 176 -4.71 1.98 14.74
CA ILE A 176 -3.28 1.66 14.55
C ILE A 176 -3.14 0.48 13.57
N LEU A 177 -2.21 0.58 12.62
CA LEU A 177 -1.87 -0.47 11.68
C LEU A 177 -0.72 -1.30 12.25
N VAL A 178 -0.99 -2.49 12.79
CA VAL A 178 0.03 -3.33 13.45
C VAL A 178 0.51 -4.41 12.50
N VAL A 179 1.80 -4.42 12.16
CA VAL A 179 2.43 -5.47 11.35
C VAL A 179 2.62 -6.71 12.24
N THR A 180 1.90 -7.79 11.94
CA THR A 180 1.90 -9.04 12.73
C THR A 180 2.55 -10.22 12.01
N SER A 181 2.79 -10.09 10.71
CA SER A 181 3.24 -11.20 9.86
C SER A 181 4.24 -10.71 8.82
N LEU A 182 5.46 -11.26 8.84
CA LEU A 182 6.41 -11.14 7.74
C LEU A 182 6.22 -12.33 6.79
N ILE A 183 5.77 -12.07 5.56
CA ILE A 183 5.58 -13.11 4.55
C ILE A 183 6.69 -12.99 3.52
N ILE A 184 7.58 -13.98 3.45
CA ILE A 184 8.61 -14.09 2.42
C ILE A 184 8.03 -14.99 1.32
N PRO A 185 7.55 -14.44 0.19
CA PRO A 185 6.98 -15.23 -0.88
C PRO A 185 8.06 -16.02 -1.62
N LYS A 186 7.64 -17.01 -2.42
CA LYS A 186 8.49 -17.54 -3.50
C LYS A 186 8.85 -16.37 -4.41
N GLN A 187 10.09 -16.31 -4.90
CA GLN A 187 10.58 -15.14 -5.61
C GLN A 187 11.86 -15.44 -6.38
N THR A 188 12.14 -14.65 -7.42
CA THR A 188 13.41 -14.64 -8.15
C THR A 188 14.13 -13.31 -7.91
N GLY A 189 15.33 -13.36 -7.32
CA GLY A 189 16.18 -12.18 -7.10
C GLY A 189 17.30 -12.03 -8.13
N LYS A 190 17.51 -10.81 -8.62
CA LYS A 190 18.67 -10.31 -9.38
C LYS A 190 19.44 -9.30 -8.51
N SER A 191 20.46 -8.63 -9.06
CA SER A 191 21.24 -7.62 -8.32
C SER A 191 20.52 -6.28 -8.13
N ASP A 192 19.49 -6.02 -8.94
CA ASP A 192 18.81 -4.73 -9.13
C ASP A 192 17.27 -4.83 -9.04
N SER A 193 16.76 -6.02 -8.73
CA SER A 193 15.33 -6.32 -8.74
C SER A 193 15.00 -7.67 -8.07
N CYS A 194 13.80 -7.78 -7.51
CA CYS A 194 13.22 -9.05 -7.09
C CYS A 194 11.76 -9.20 -7.54
N GLU A 195 11.43 -10.34 -8.13
CA GLU A 195 10.09 -10.66 -8.64
C GLU A 195 9.42 -11.70 -7.75
N MET A 196 8.26 -11.38 -7.17
CA MET A 196 7.44 -12.34 -6.44
C MET A 196 6.84 -13.37 -7.41
N LEU A 197 6.88 -14.64 -7.02
CA LEU A 197 6.29 -15.76 -7.75
C LEU A 197 5.07 -16.27 -6.99
N ASN A 198 4.01 -16.60 -7.74
CA ASN A 198 2.79 -17.22 -7.23
C ASN A 198 2.00 -16.32 -6.25
N GLU A 199 1.62 -15.12 -6.68
CA GLU A 199 0.84 -14.18 -5.84
C GLU A 199 -0.54 -14.73 -5.39
N GLU A 200 -1.05 -15.77 -6.05
CA GLU A 200 -2.25 -16.51 -5.62
C GLU A 200 -2.06 -17.19 -4.26
N GLU A 201 -0.93 -17.86 -4.02
CA GLU A 201 -0.58 -18.49 -2.74
C GLU A 201 -0.38 -17.45 -1.62
N LEU A 202 0.13 -16.26 -1.99
CA LEU A 202 0.24 -15.11 -1.09
C LEU A 202 -1.14 -14.55 -0.72
N PHE A 203 -2.03 -14.38 -1.70
CA PHE A 203 -3.40 -13.93 -1.47
C PHE A 203 -4.19 -14.94 -0.61
N GLU A 204 -4.17 -16.24 -0.92
CA GLU A 204 -4.82 -17.28 -0.11
C GLU A 204 -4.39 -17.22 1.37
N LEU A 205 -3.09 -17.02 1.62
CA LEU A 205 -2.56 -16.92 2.98
C LEU A 205 -3.10 -15.68 3.71
N GLN A 206 -3.14 -14.54 3.03
CA GLN A 206 -3.61 -13.28 3.58
C GLN A 206 -5.12 -13.26 3.80
N ASP A 207 -5.92 -13.71 2.83
CA ASP A 207 -7.38 -13.79 2.93
C ASP A 207 -7.81 -14.70 4.09
N ARG A 208 -7.29 -15.93 4.13
CA ARG A 208 -7.57 -16.91 5.19
C ARG A 208 -7.24 -16.40 6.60
N LYS A 209 -6.18 -15.59 6.74
CA LYS A 209 -5.79 -14.98 8.01
C LYS A 209 -6.38 -13.58 8.23
N SER A 210 -7.13 -13.04 7.28
CA SER A 210 -7.62 -11.65 7.28
C SER A 210 -6.52 -10.60 7.47
N LEU A 211 -5.34 -10.82 6.87
CA LEU A 211 -4.19 -9.93 6.96
C LEU A 211 -4.17 -8.90 5.82
N MET A 212 -4.22 -7.62 6.16
CA MET A 212 -3.96 -6.52 5.23
C MET A 212 -2.48 -6.52 4.82
N THR A 213 -2.17 -6.22 3.55
CA THR A 213 -0.82 -5.74 3.20
C THR A 213 -0.62 -4.32 3.73
N LEU A 214 0.30 -4.15 4.68
CA LEU A 214 0.66 -2.84 5.26
C LEU A 214 1.87 -2.23 4.56
N GLY A 215 2.71 -3.05 3.92
CA GLY A 215 3.85 -2.59 3.16
C GLY A 215 4.69 -3.76 2.67
N TRP A 216 5.93 -3.45 2.30
CA TRP A 216 6.90 -4.43 1.86
C TRP A 216 8.30 -4.03 2.33
N ILE A 217 9.19 -5.02 2.35
CA ILE A 217 10.59 -4.88 2.74
C ILE A 217 11.46 -5.59 1.71
N HIS A 218 12.56 -4.97 1.26
CA HIS A 218 13.54 -5.60 0.37
C HIS A 218 14.99 -5.27 0.74
N THR A 219 15.93 -6.02 0.18
CA THR A 219 17.37 -5.77 0.36
C THR A 219 18.00 -5.15 -0.87
N HIS A 220 18.87 -4.16 -0.67
CA HIS A 220 19.83 -3.65 -1.67
C HIS A 220 21.24 -4.18 -1.32
N PRO A 221 21.73 -5.29 -1.91
CA PRO A 221 22.93 -5.97 -1.42
C PRO A 221 24.23 -5.18 -1.57
N GLN A 222 24.31 -4.34 -2.60
CA GLN A 222 25.46 -3.48 -2.92
C GLN A 222 25.07 -2.02 -3.20
N HIS A 223 23.77 -1.74 -3.32
CA HIS A 223 23.25 -0.41 -3.64
C HIS A 223 22.99 0.42 -2.37
N PRO A 224 23.02 1.77 -2.46
CA PRO A 224 22.65 2.64 -1.35
C PRO A 224 21.21 2.46 -0.86
N CYS A 225 20.89 3.11 0.26
CA CYS A 225 19.57 3.07 0.88
C CYS A 225 18.60 4.10 0.26
N PHE A 226 17.97 3.76 -0.87
CA PHE A 226 17.04 4.63 -1.62
C PHE A 226 15.91 3.81 -2.27
N LEU A 227 14.87 4.45 -2.81
CA LEU A 227 13.91 3.76 -3.69
C LEU A 227 14.35 3.87 -5.16
N SER A 228 14.58 2.71 -5.79
CA SER A 228 14.84 2.60 -7.23
C SER A 228 13.61 2.92 -8.08
N SER A 229 13.78 3.02 -9.40
CA SER A 229 12.65 3.17 -10.34
C SER A 229 11.67 1.99 -10.25
N VAL A 230 12.19 0.77 -10.08
CA VAL A 230 11.36 -0.44 -9.90
C VAL A 230 10.60 -0.38 -8.57
N ASP A 231 11.22 0.19 -7.53
CA ASP A 231 10.65 0.28 -6.20
C ASP A 231 9.53 1.32 -6.14
N VAL A 232 9.68 2.50 -6.75
CA VAL A 232 8.61 3.51 -6.77
C VAL A 232 7.39 3.02 -7.55
N HIS A 233 7.59 2.33 -8.68
CA HIS A 233 6.49 1.68 -9.43
C HIS A 233 5.81 0.57 -8.62
N THR A 234 6.60 -0.24 -7.92
CA THR A 234 6.09 -1.32 -7.05
C THR A 234 5.30 -0.74 -5.87
N HIS A 235 5.86 0.27 -5.21
CA HIS A 235 5.28 0.87 -4.01
C HIS A 235 3.99 1.64 -4.30
N ALA A 236 3.89 2.30 -5.46
CA ALA A 236 2.68 2.99 -5.91
C ALA A 236 1.42 2.11 -5.84
N SER A 237 1.53 0.83 -6.20
CA SER A 237 0.42 -0.12 -6.15
C SER A 237 -0.03 -0.41 -4.71
N PHE A 238 0.90 -0.48 -3.75
CA PHE A 238 0.57 -0.67 -2.34
C PHE A 238 -0.02 0.61 -1.73
N GLN A 239 0.58 1.77 -2.01
CA GLN A 239 0.15 3.05 -1.44
C GLN A 239 -1.19 3.55 -2.00
N TRP A 240 -1.53 3.20 -3.25
CA TRP A 240 -2.85 3.43 -3.84
C TRP A 240 -3.97 2.63 -3.13
N ILE A 241 -3.66 1.47 -2.55
CA ILE A 241 -4.62 0.72 -1.72
C ILE A 241 -4.66 1.32 -0.29
N LEU A 242 -3.49 1.56 0.31
CA LEU A 242 -3.35 2.02 1.68
C LEU A 242 -2.42 3.25 1.71
N PRO A 243 -2.94 4.48 1.93
CA PRO A 243 -2.12 5.69 1.93
C PRO A 243 -0.95 5.66 2.92
N GLU A 244 -1.12 4.96 4.04
CA GLU A 244 -0.08 4.76 5.06
C GLU A 244 0.91 3.63 4.74
N SER A 245 0.85 3.01 3.56
CA SER A 245 1.74 1.91 3.20
C SER A 245 3.20 2.35 3.13
N ILE A 246 4.10 1.42 3.43
CA ILE A 246 5.55 1.68 3.54
C ILE A 246 6.38 0.74 2.66
N ALA A 247 7.54 1.23 2.22
CA ALA A 247 8.61 0.46 1.58
C ALA A 247 9.86 0.51 2.47
N ILE A 248 10.30 -0.64 2.98
CA ILE A 248 11.52 -0.74 3.80
C ILE A 248 12.68 -1.25 2.95
N VAL A 249 13.75 -0.48 2.86
CA VAL A 249 14.99 -0.85 2.16
C VAL A 249 16.03 -1.25 3.20
N VAL A 250 16.63 -2.44 3.04
CA VAL A 250 17.76 -2.92 3.85
C VAL A 250 19.02 -2.94 2.98
N ALA A 251 19.87 -1.93 3.14
CA ALA A 251 21.10 -1.71 2.38
C ALA A 251 22.32 -1.95 3.28
N PRO A 252 22.79 -3.20 3.47
CA PRO A 252 23.81 -3.52 4.48
C PRO A 252 25.17 -2.86 4.28
N THR A 253 25.48 -2.39 3.06
CA THR A 253 26.70 -1.65 2.71
C THR A 253 26.59 -0.14 2.90
N ASP A 254 25.37 0.40 3.10
CA ASP A 254 25.13 1.82 3.32
C ASP A 254 25.32 2.19 4.80
N LYS A 255 25.71 3.44 5.08
CA LYS A 255 25.78 3.99 6.43
C LYS A 255 24.41 4.10 7.10
N GLN A 256 23.36 4.42 6.34
CA GLN A 256 21.99 4.47 6.82
C GLN A 256 21.47 3.08 7.21
N ARG A 257 21.92 2.03 6.50
CA ARG A 257 21.52 0.61 6.60
C ARG A 257 20.04 0.30 6.34
N ILE A 258 19.11 1.05 6.93
CA ILE A 258 17.67 0.83 6.83
C ILE A 258 16.97 2.16 6.52
N GLY A 259 16.15 2.16 5.49
CA GLY A 259 15.28 3.27 5.11
C GLY A 259 13.84 2.80 5.10
N ILE A 260 12.92 3.66 5.54
CA ILE A 260 11.48 3.39 5.53
C ILE A 260 10.84 4.55 4.79
N PHE A 261 10.32 4.28 3.59
CA PHE A 261 9.93 5.29 2.62
C PHE A 261 8.47 5.18 2.21
N SER A 262 7.89 6.32 1.83
CA SER A 262 6.58 6.45 1.19
C SER A 262 6.66 7.46 0.05
N LEU A 263 5.89 7.24 -1.04
CA LEU A 263 5.77 8.26 -2.10
C LEU A 263 5.09 9.50 -1.53
N THR A 264 5.51 10.69 -1.97
CA THR A 264 4.84 11.91 -1.51
C THR A 264 3.43 11.98 -2.10
N HIS A 265 2.48 12.38 -1.27
CA HIS A 265 1.07 12.47 -1.64
C HIS A 265 0.40 13.70 -0.99
N PRO A 266 -0.20 14.62 -1.77
CA PRO A 266 -0.12 14.71 -3.21
C PRO A 266 1.31 15.01 -3.69
N GLY A 267 1.77 14.29 -4.71
CA GLY A 267 3.15 14.34 -5.19
C GLY A 267 3.56 13.20 -6.12
N GLY A 268 4.61 12.47 -5.74
CA GLY A 268 5.18 11.38 -6.52
C GLY A 268 4.22 10.22 -6.77
N LEU A 269 3.23 9.99 -5.90
CA LEU A 269 2.21 8.95 -6.10
C LEU A 269 1.36 9.22 -7.34
N GLU A 270 0.81 10.43 -7.48
CA GLU A 270 0.04 10.83 -8.65
C GLU A 270 0.89 10.82 -9.93
N TYR A 271 2.16 11.22 -9.84
CA TYR A 271 3.07 11.18 -10.99
C TYR A 271 3.35 9.74 -11.46
N ILE A 272 3.76 8.85 -10.55
CA ILE A 272 4.18 7.48 -10.90
C ILE A 272 3.02 6.64 -11.43
N LEU A 273 1.80 6.82 -10.89
CA LEU A 273 0.59 6.12 -11.37
C LEU A 273 0.22 6.49 -12.82
N GLN A 274 0.67 7.65 -13.31
CA GLN A 274 0.48 8.07 -14.71
C GLN A 274 1.63 7.66 -15.64
N CYS A 275 2.73 7.09 -15.12
CA CYS A 275 3.89 6.73 -15.92
C CYS A 275 3.61 5.55 -16.87
N GLN A 276 3.99 5.72 -18.14
CA GLN A 276 3.86 4.72 -19.22
C GLN A 276 5.21 4.35 -19.86
N GLN A 277 6.33 4.77 -19.26
CA GLN A 277 7.67 4.46 -19.77
C GLN A 277 7.99 2.96 -19.61
N ARG A 278 8.82 2.42 -20.52
CA ARG A 278 9.19 1.00 -20.57
C ARG A 278 10.61 0.76 -20.07
N GLY A 279 10.86 -0.44 -19.55
CA GLY A 279 12.19 -0.86 -19.08
C GLY A 279 12.65 -0.07 -17.85
N HIS A 280 13.93 -0.19 -17.51
CA HIS A 280 14.54 0.62 -16.46
C HIS A 280 14.71 2.06 -16.96
N HIS A 281 13.97 3.00 -16.36
CA HIS A 281 13.96 4.42 -16.70
C HIS A 281 14.05 5.28 -15.44
N PRO A 282 14.70 6.45 -15.47
CA PRO A 282 14.79 7.33 -14.31
C PRO A 282 13.46 8.01 -13.99
N HIS A 283 13.29 8.37 -12.71
CA HIS A 283 12.28 9.31 -12.23
C HIS A 283 12.97 10.55 -11.64
N PRO A 284 12.31 11.72 -11.67
CA PRO A 284 12.89 12.94 -11.13
C PRO A 284 12.93 12.88 -9.59
N GLU A 285 13.97 13.44 -8.97
CA GLU A 285 14.10 13.52 -7.50
C GLU A 285 12.97 14.34 -6.84
N ARG A 286 12.38 15.26 -7.61
CA ARG A 286 11.28 16.13 -7.19
C ARG A 286 10.13 16.08 -8.19
N VAL A 287 8.92 16.27 -7.69
CA VAL A 287 7.69 16.28 -8.49
C VAL A 287 7.77 17.39 -9.56
N PRO A 288 7.64 17.06 -10.87
CA PRO A 288 7.75 18.04 -11.95
C PRO A 288 6.66 19.12 -11.95
N LYS A 289 6.93 20.19 -12.69
CA LYS A 289 6.02 21.31 -12.88
C LYS A 289 4.68 20.85 -13.48
N GLY A 290 3.59 21.37 -12.94
CA GLY A 290 2.22 21.07 -13.39
C GLY A 290 1.61 19.78 -12.81
N TYR A 291 2.29 19.10 -11.89
CA TYR A 291 1.72 17.98 -11.12
C TYR A 291 1.34 18.43 -9.69
N PRO A 292 0.32 17.79 -9.05
CA PRO A 292 0.03 18.02 -7.65
C PRO A 292 1.28 17.79 -6.79
N GLY A 293 1.63 18.74 -5.93
CA GLY A 293 2.85 18.65 -5.11
C GLY A 293 4.15 19.04 -5.81
N GLU A 294 4.10 19.78 -6.93
CA GLU A 294 5.26 20.40 -7.61
C GLU A 294 6.39 20.84 -6.65
N GLY A 295 7.62 20.43 -6.97
CA GLY A 295 8.82 20.79 -6.21
C GLY A 295 9.06 20.00 -4.91
N LYS A 296 8.07 19.27 -4.39
CA LYS A 296 8.29 18.31 -3.28
C LYS A 296 9.23 17.17 -3.72
N PRO A 297 9.92 16.49 -2.77
CA PRO A 297 10.58 15.21 -3.05
C PRO A 297 9.61 14.20 -3.71
N PHE A 298 10.13 13.28 -4.52
CA PHE A 298 9.32 12.24 -5.16
C PHE A 298 8.82 11.19 -4.15
N TYR A 299 9.66 10.84 -3.19
CA TYR A 299 9.34 10.05 -2.01
C TYR A 299 10.04 10.66 -0.80
N GLU A 300 9.60 10.27 0.39
CA GLU A 300 10.09 10.79 1.68
C GLU A 300 10.26 9.66 2.69
N ASN A 301 11.02 9.91 3.76
CA ASN A 301 11.07 9.00 4.91
C ASN A 301 9.71 9.02 5.63
N CYS A 302 9.16 7.85 5.96
CA CYS A 302 7.88 7.77 6.66
C CYS A 302 7.98 8.37 8.07
N THR A 303 7.09 9.31 8.38
CA THR A 303 6.97 9.93 9.72
C THR A 303 5.90 9.26 10.59
N HIS A 304 5.10 8.36 10.01
CA HIS A 304 3.99 7.64 10.64
C HIS A 304 4.35 6.19 11.01
N VAL A 305 5.62 5.88 11.25
CA VAL A 305 6.09 4.53 11.60
C VAL A 305 6.66 4.51 13.02
N GLU A 306 6.19 3.57 13.82
CA GLU A 306 6.68 3.30 15.17
C GLU A 306 7.39 1.94 15.19
N LEU A 307 8.70 1.97 15.42
CA LEU A 307 9.48 0.77 15.71
C LEU A 307 9.34 0.42 17.19
N ILE A 308 8.96 -0.82 17.49
CA ILE A 308 8.64 -1.30 18.84
C ILE A 308 9.52 -2.48 19.24
N ARG A 309 9.86 -2.54 20.54
CA ARG A 309 10.71 -3.58 21.18
C ARG A 309 9.98 -4.33 22.30
N ASP A 310 8.66 -4.40 22.23
CA ASP A 310 7.84 -5.05 23.25
C ASP A 310 7.79 -6.56 23.02
N ASP A 311 8.54 -7.31 23.82
CA ASP A 311 8.58 -8.79 23.89
C ASP A 311 7.19 -9.47 23.97
N SER A 312 6.14 -8.75 24.38
CA SER A 312 4.76 -9.26 24.38
C SER A 312 4.14 -9.33 22.97
N ILE A 313 4.60 -8.49 22.05
CA ILE A 313 4.10 -8.37 20.68
C ILE A 313 4.79 -9.41 19.80
N ARG A 314 4.09 -10.52 19.55
CA ARG A 314 4.56 -11.60 18.69
C ARG A 314 4.21 -11.33 17.22
N PHE A 315 5.14 -11.67 16.35
CA PHE A 315 4.90 -11.79 14.92
C PHE A 315 5.20 -13.21 14.41
N GLU A 316 4.61 -13.56 13.27
CA GLU A 316 4.89 -14.80 12.56
C GLU A 316 5.74 -14.55 11.31
N VAL A 317 6.51 -15.56 10.90
CA VAL A 317 7.23 -15.56 9.63
C VAL A 317 6.69 -16.69 8.77
N SER A 318 6.28 -16.36 7.55
CA SER A 318 5.73 -17.31 6.59
C SER A 318 6.59 -17.40 5.34
N PHE A 319 6.96 -18.61 4.94
CA PHE A 319 7.66 -18.92 3.70
C PHE A 319 6.72 -19.71 2.80
N GLY A 320 6.00 -19.02 1.90
CA GLY A 320 4.84 -19.57 1.20
C GLY A 320 3.79 -20.13 2.17
N LYS A 321 3.17 -21.27 1.87
CA LYS A 321 2.16 -21.92 2.76
C LYS A 321 2.68 -22.38 4.14
N ARG A 322 3.98 -22.27 4.45
CA ARG A 322 4.57 -22.68 5.76
C ARG A 322 4.80 -21.48 6.67
N SER A 323 3.97 -21.30 7.71
CA SER A 323 4.20 -20.32 8.78
C SER A 323 4.89 -20.95 10.00
N LYS A 324 5.85 -20.24 10.61
CA LYS A 324 6.30 -20.52 11.98
C LYS A 324 6.14 -19.26 12.84
N LEU A 325 5.71 -19.44 14.07
CA LEU A 325 5.69 -18.37 15.07
C LEU A 325 7.14 -18.06 15.48
N CYS A 326 7.54 -16.79 15.50
CA CYS A 326 8.80 -16.39 16.11
C CYS A 326 8.56 -16.08 17.59
N PRO A 327 9.07 -16.90 18.55
CA PRO A 327 9.11 -16.50 19.94
C PRO A 327 10.21 -15.44 20.10
N VAL A 328 9.83 -14.20 20.42
CA VAL A 328 10.73 -13.04 20.64
C VAL A 328 11.70 -13.25 21.82
N ARG A 329 11.57 -14.34 22.59
CA ARG A 329 12.37 -14.56 23.79
C ARG A 329 13.83 -14.93 23.52
N LYS A 330 14.70 -14.00 23.95
CA LYS A 330 16.16 -14.10 24.10
C LYS A 330 16.96 -14.13 22.80
N HIS A 331 17.17 -12.93 22.25
CA HIS A 331 18.43 -12.59 21.59
C HIS A 331 19.62 -12.66 22.58
N ARG A 332 20.08 -13.89 22.88
CA ARG A 332 21.53 -14.13 22.94
C ARG A 332 21.96 -14.53 21.54
N VAL A 333 22.85 -13.75 20.96
CA VAL A 333 23.50 -14.07 19.67
C VAL A 333 24.46 -15.25 19.90
N THR A 334 23.90 -16.46 19.87
CA THR A 334 24.65 -17.72 19.98
C THR A 334 24.10 -18.74 18.98
N ASN A 335 24.51 -18.61 17.70
CA ASN A 335 24.58 -19.64 16.66
C ASN A 335 23.42 -20.66 16.45
N ALA A 336 22.25 -20.50 17.07
CA ALA A 336 21.22 -21.55 17.15
C ALA A 336 20.05 -21.40 16.16
N VAL A 337 19.93 -20.27 15.44
CA VAL A 337 18.96 -20.10 14.33
C VAL A 337 19.47 -20.75 13.02
N TYR A 338 20.56 -21.53 13.08
CA TYR A 338 21.26 -22.06 11.90
C TYR A 338 20.68 -23.36 11.29
N CYS A 339 19.76 -24.07 11.95
CA CYS A 339 19.52 -25.50 11.65
C CYS A 339 18.14 -25.92 11.08
N LEU A 340 17.23 -25.02 10.67
CA LEU A 340 15.86 -25.45 10.28
C LEU A 340 15.28 -24.95 8.94
N PHE A 341 16.04 -24.25 8.08
CA PHE A 341 15.46 -23.55 6.92
C PHE A 341 16.26 -23.61 5.59
N TYR A 342 17.30 -24.44 5.49
CA TYR A 342 18.27 -24.39 4.39
C TYR A 342 17.82 -24.97 3.02
N HIS A 343 16.53 -25.19 2.77
CA HIS A 343 16.08 -26.01 1.62
C HIS A 343 15.11 -25.39 0.60
N ASN A 344 14.47 -24.24 0.86
CA ASN A 344 13.42 -23.72 -0.06
C ASN A 344 13.64 -22.27 -0.56
N ILE A 345 14.87 -21.76 -0.54
CA ILE A 345 15.27 -20.59 -1.32
C ILE A 345 16.43 -21.00 -2.24
N ARG A 346 16.08 -21.27 -3.50
CA ARG A 346 16.98 -21.56 -4.63
C ARG A 346 16.72 -20.51 -5.72
#